data_AF-A0A3S4FU30-F1
#
_entry.id   AF-A0A3S4FU30-F1
#
_cell.length_a   1.000
_cell.length_b   1.000
_cell.length_c   1.000
_cell.angle_alpha   90.00
_cell.angle_beta   90.00
_cell.angle_gamma   90.00
#
_symmetry.space_group_name_H-M   'P 1'
#
loop_
_entity.id
_entity.type
_entity.pdbx_description
1 polymer ?
#
loop_
_entity_poly.entity_id
_entity_poly.type
_entity_poly.pdbx_seq_one_letter_code
_entity_poly.pdbx_strand_id
1 'polypeptide(L)'
;MALQNVIALGIDAVAHCVKVDDAAPGISEGLNAGMWTVGLAVSGNEFGATWDAYQTMSKEDVAVRREHAASKLYAAGAHYVVDSLADLPGVIAHINARLAQGERP
;
A
#
# COMPACT_ATOMS: atom_id res chain seq x y z
N MET A 1 -1.30 1.97 -15.73
CA MET A 1 -2.28 2.69 -14.89
C MET A 1 -3.26 1.69 -14.28
N ALA A 2 -3.75 1.92 -13.07
CA ALA A 2 -4.60 0.99 -12.32
C ALA A 2 -5.84 0.51 -13.12
N LEU A 3 -6.61 1.42 -13.71
CA LEU A 3 -7.82 1.07 -14.47
C LEU A 3 -7.53 0.29 -15.76
N GLN A 4 -6.38 0.53 -16.39
CA GLN A 4 -5.97 -0.27 -17.56
C GLN A 4 -5.74 -1.73 -17.17
N ASN A 5 -5.18 -1.99 -15.99
CA ASN A 5 -4.98 -3.34 -15.49
C ASN A 5 -6.32 -4.02 -15.18
N VAL A 6 -7.28 -3.28 -14.60
CA VAL A 6 -8.65 -3.80 -14.35
C VAL A 6 -9.30 -4.29 -15.64
N ILE A 7 -9.22 -3.49 -16.71
CA ILE A 7 -9.75 -3.85 -18.02
C ILE A 7 -9.02 -5.08 -18.58
N ALA A 8 -7.69 -5.07 -18.54
CA ALA A 8 -6.88 -6.17 -19.07
C ALA A 8 -7.11 -7.51 -18.33
N LEU A 9 -7.40 -7.43 -17.03
CA LEU A 9 -7.70 -8.59 -16.18
C LEU A 9 -9.19 -8.99 -16.23
N GLY A 10 -10.05 -8.23 -16.90
CA GLY A 10 -11.49 -8.51 -17.00
C GLY A 10 -12.23 -8.42 -15.65
N ILE A 11 -11.85 -7.47 -14.79
CA ILE A 11 -12.46 -7.29 -13.48
C ILE A 11 -13.60 -6.28 -13.54
N ASP A 12 -14.79 -6.67 -13.06
CA ASP A 12 -16.01 -5.86 -13.17
C ASP A 12 -16.25 -4.90 -11.99
N ALA A 13 -15.50 -5.05 -10.89
CA ALA A 13 -15.69 -4.29 -9.66
C ALA A 13 -14.38 -3.75 -9.10
N VAL A 14 -14.09 -2.47 -9.35
CA VAL A 14 -12.88 -1.78 -8.85
C VAL A 14 -12.79 -1.74 -7.32
N ALA A 15 -13.92 -1.74 -6.63
CA ALA A 15 -13.97 -1.82 -5.17
C ALA A 15 -13.48 -3.17 -4.60
N HIS A 16 -13.32 -4.20 -5.45
CA HIS A 16 -12.72 -5.49 -5.09
C HIS A 16 -11.24 -5.57 -5.51
N CYS A 17 -10.68 -4.48 -6.06
CA CYS A 17 -9.25 -4.38 -6.37
C CYS A 17 -8.51 -3.72 -5.21
N VAL A 18 -7.24 -4.12 -5.05
CA VAL A 18 -6.32 -3.51 -4.09
C VAL A 18 -5.13 -2.95 -4.87
N LYS A 19 -4.93 -1.63 -4.79
CA LYS A 19 -3.74 -0.97 -5.30
C LYS A 19 -2.67 -0.97 -4.21
N VAL A 20 -1.61 -1.74 -4.42
CA VAL A 20 -0.42 -1.72 -3.58
C VAL A 20 0.61 -0.80 -4.21
N ASP A 21 1.20 0.10 -3.42
CA ASP A 21 2.23 1.04 -3.89
C ASP A 21 3.14 1.50 -2.75
N ASP A 22 4.27 2.09 -3.09
CA ASP A 22 5.26 2.58 -2.15
C ASP A 22 5.47 4.10 -2.22
N ALA A 23 4.68 4.81 -3.03
CA ALA A 23 4.74 6.25 -3.17
C ALA A 23 3.34 6.89 -3.18
N ALA A 24 3.28 8.15 -2.73
CA ALA A 24 2.03 8.91 -2.66
C ALA A 24 1.25 8.97 -4.00
N PRO A 25 1.88 9.18 -5.18
CA PRO A 25 1.14 9.20 -6.45
C PRO A 25 0.43 7.89 -6.77
N GLY A 26 1.04 6.74 -6.45
CA GLY A 26 0.42 5.44 -6.70
C GLY A 26 -0.71 5.11 -5.72
N ILE A 27 -0.64 5.63 -4.48
CA ILE A 27 -1.78 5.63 -3.55
C ILE A 27 -2.93 6.47 -4.10
N SER A 28 -2.65 7.71 -4.53
CA SER A 28 -3.68 8.57 -5.13
C SER A 28 -4.28 7.97 -6.39
N GLU A 29 -3.50 7.26 -7.21
CA GLU A 29 -4.01 6.52 -8.37
C GLU A 29 -5.07 5.49 -7.97
N GLY A 30 -4.81 4.69 -6.93
CA GLY A 30 -5.74 3.68 -6.43
C GLY A 30 -7.04 4.29 -5.88
N LEU A 31 -6.92 5.37 -5.10
CA LEU A 31 -8.07 6.10 -4.56
C LEU A 31 -8.94 6.67 -5.68
N ASN A 32 -8.32 7.35 -6.64
CA ASN A 32 -9.03 7.93 -7.79
C ASN A 32 -9.70 6.86 -8.67
N ALA A 33 -9.18 5.63 -8.66
CA ALA A 33 -9.76 4.49 -9.36
C ALA A 33 -10.87 3.77 -8.56
N GLY A 34 -11.15 4.17 -7.33
CA GLY A 34 -12.16 3.54 -6.46
C GLY A 34 -11.71 2.18 -5.90
N MET A 35 -10.42 2.00 -5.67
CA MET A 35 -9.82 0.78 -5.13
C MET A 35 -9.43 0.94 -3.65
N TRP A 36 -9.32 -0.19 -2.94
CA TRP A 36 -8.56 -0.21 -1.69
C TRP A 36 -7.09 0.10 -1.96
N THR A 37 -6.40 0.71 -0.99
CA THR A 37 -5.00 1.12 -1.16
C THR A 37 -4.14 0.66 0.00
N VAL A 38 -2.97 0.10 -0.31
CA VAL A 38 -2.00 -0.39 0.67
C VAL A 38 -0.63 0.19 0.35
N GLY A 39 -0.08 0.95 1.30
CA GLY A 39 1.27 1.51 1.24
C GLY A 39 2.34 0.55 1.75
N LEU A 40 3.53 0.56 1.15
CA LEU A 40 4.72 -0.17 1.62
C LEU A 40 5.74 0.80 2.25
N ALA A 41 5.90 0.74 3.58
CA ALA A 41 6.68 1.70 4.35
C ALA A 41 8.17 1.38 4.46
N VAL A 42 8.61 0.11 4.27
CA VAL A 42 10.02 -0.29 4.40
C VAL A 42 10.60 -0.75 3.07
N SER A 43 9.89 -1.59 2.33
CA SER A 43 10.40 -2.18 1.09
C SER A 43 10.23 -1.29 -0.15
N GLY A 44 10.19 0.03 0.01
CA GLY A 44 9.65 0.93 -0.99
C GLY A 44 10.31 2.30 -1.09
N ASN A 45 9.92 3.07 -2.10
CA ASN A 45 10.55 4.32 -2.51
C ASN A 45 10.57 5.38 -1.40
N GLU A 46 9.49 5.51 -0.62
CA GLU A 46 9.44 6.49 0.49
C GLU A 46 10.39 6.14 1.66
N PHE A 47 10.79 4.87 1.81
CA PHE A 47 11.82 4.46 2.77
C PHE A 47 13.23 4.85 2.31
N GLY A 48 13.46 4.83 1.00
CA GLY A 48 14.65 5.39 0.35
C GLY A 48 15.96 4.71 0.73
N ALA A 49 15.97 3.38 0.82
CA ALA A 49 17.18 2.59 1.05
C ALA A 49 17.26 1.39 0.11
N THR A 50 18.47 1.07 -0.35
CA THR A 50 18.74 -0.22 -0.99
C THR A 50 18.72 -1.33 0.06
N TRP A 51 18.57 -2.58 -0.40
CA TRP A 51 18.62 -3.75 0.48
C TRP A 51 19.91 -3.79 1.32
N ASP A 52 21.07 -3.60 0.69
CA ASP A 52 22.36 -3.63 1.39
C ASP A 52 22.47 -2.52 2.43
N ALA A 53 21.99 -1.32 2.12
CA ALA A 53 21.97 -0.22 3.09
C ALA A 53 21.06 -0.57 4.27
N TYR A 54 19.85 -1.06 4.02
CA TYR A 54 18.89 -1.48 5.04
C TYR A 54 19.49 -2.53 6.00
N GLN A 55 20.21 -3.54 5.48
CA GLN A 55 20.82 -4.59 6.29
C GLN A 55 21.86 -4.07 7.30
N THR A 56 22.44 -2.90 7.04
CA THR A 56 23.45 -2.27 7.92
C THR A 56 22.87 -1.20 8.85
N MET A 57 21.58 -0.85 8.69
CA MET A 57 20.95 0.19 9.50
C MET A 57 20.70 -0.27 10.93
N SER A 58 20.78 0.69 11.86
CA SER A 58 20.29 0.49 13.21
C SER A 58 18.76 0.32 13.21
N LYS A 59 18.22 -0.31 14.25
CA LYS A 59 16.76 -0.45 14.40
C LYS A 59 16.09 0.93 14.53
N GLU A 60 16.79 1.86 15.17
CA GLU A 60 16.36 3.24 15.38
C GLU A 60 16.25 3.99 14.05
N ASP A 61 17.26 3.88 13.18
CA ASP A 61 17.23 4.51 11.84
C ASP A 61 16.11 3.93 10.97
N VAL A 62 15.92 2.60 11.02
CA VAL A 62 14.82 1.93 10.32
C VAL A 62 13.48 2.46 10.82
N ALA A 63 13.29 2.56 12.14
CA ALA A 63 12.04 3.03 12.74
C ALA A 63 11.72 4.47 12.31
N VAL A 64 12.70 5.37 12.33
CA VAL A 64 12.54 6.78 11.91
C VAL A 64 12.13 6.86 10.43
N ARG A 65 12.82 6.14 9.54
CA ARG A 65 12.53 6.15 8.11
C ARG A 65 11.16 5.53 7.80
N ARG A 66 10.86 4.41 8.44
CA ARG A 66 9.55 3.73 8.33
C ARG A 66 8.42 4.66 8.73
N GLU A 67 8.56 5.35 9.86
CA GLU A 67 7.53 6.27 10.37
C GLU A 67 7.29 7.44 9.40
N HIS A 68 8.38 8.00 8.86
CA HIS A 68 8.29 9.05 7.85
C HIS A 68 7.61 8.57 6.56
N ALA A 69 7.97 7.40 6.06
CA ALA A 69 7.36 6.80 4.87
C ALA A 69 5.87 6.50 5.09
N ALA A 70 5.53 5.87 6.22
CA ALA A 70 4.16 5.56 6.59
C ALA A 70 3.31 6.83 6.74
N SER A 71 3.83 7.86 7.41
CA SER A 71 3.16 9.15 7.56
C SER A 71 2.80 9.76 6.21
N LYS A 72 3.71 9.72 5.22
CA LYS A 72 3.44 10.22 3.88
C LYS A 72 2.36 9.42 3.15
N LEU A 73 2.42 8.09 3.23
CA LEU A 73 1.47 7.21 2.57
C LEU A 73 0.06 7.37 3.16
N TYR A 74 -0.05 7.48 4.49
CA TYR A 74 -1.32 7.79 5.14
C TYR A 74 -1.81 9.21 4.80
N ALA A 75 -0.93 10.20 4.74
CA ALA A 75 -1.30 11.55 4.31
C ALA A 75 -1.81 11.59 2.85
N ALA A 76 -1.35 10.67 2.00
CA ALA A 76 -1.87 10.49 0.64
C ALA A 76 -3.22 9.74 0.59
N GLY A 77 -3.71 9.25 1.74
CA GLY A 77 -5.00 8.56 1.87
C GLY A 77 -4.92 7.03 1.80
N ALA A 78 -3.76 6.42 2.07
CA ALA A 78 -3.65 4.96 2.12
C ALA A 78 -4.63 4.38 3.16
N HIS A 79 -5.43 3.38 2.78
CA HIS A 79 -6.31 2.68 3.72
C HIS A 79 -5.53 1.85 4.73
N TYR A 80 -4.38 1.32 4.29
CA TYR A 80 -3.45 0.54 5.10
C TYR A 80 -2.03 0.90 4.72
N VAL A 81 -1.11 0.78 5.67
CA VAL A 81 0.34 0.78 5.41
C VAL A 81 0.97 -0.40 6.14
N VAL A 82 1.80 -1.15 5.42
CA VAL A 82 2.57 -2.29 5.93
C VAL A 82 4.05 -2.12 5.64
N ASP A 83 4.90 -2.92 6.25
CA ASP A 83 6.35 -2.79 6.08
C ASP A 83 6.78 -3.33 4.72
N SER A 84 6.24 -4.49 4.33
CA SER A 84 6.54 -5.13 3.05
C SER A 84 5.36 -5.95 2.51
N LEU A 85 5.53 -6.49 1.30
CA LEU A 85 4.57 -7.42 0.69
C LEU A 85 4.32 -8.69 1.53
N ALA A 86 5.25 -9.07 2.41
CA ALA A 86 5.07 -10.25 3.28
C ALA A 86 3.86 -10.10 4.22
N ASP A 87 3.49 -8.86 4.57
CA ASP A 87 2.40 -8.54 5.48
C ASP A 87 1.04 -8.42 4.76
N LEU A 88 1.06 -8.34 3.41
CA LEU A 88 -0.12 -8.12 2.59
C LEU A 88 -1.24 -9.17 2.82
N PRO A 89 -0.95 -10.49 2.96
CA PRO A 89 -2.02 -11.47 3.19
C PRO A 89 -2.92 -11.15 4.39
N GLY A 90 -2.36 -10.59 5.48
CA GLY A 90 -3.14 -10.17 6.64
C GLY A 90 -4.07 -8.99 6.34
N VAL A 91 -3.61 -8.03 5.54
CA VAL A 91 -4.43 -6.89 5.10
C VAL A 91 -5.55 -7.33 4.17
N ILE A 92 -5.27 -8.26 3.24
CA ILE A 92 -6.30 -8.82 2.35
C ILE A 92 -7.41 -9.51 3.14
N ALA A 93 -7.05 -10.28 4.18
CA ALA A 93 -8.05 -10.89 5.06
C ALA A 93 -8.94 -9.83 5.75
N HIS A 94 -8.36 -8.72 6.18
CA HIS A 94 -9.11 -7.63 6.80
C HIS A 94 -10.02 -6.91 5.80
N ILE A 95 -9.54 -6.62 4.59
CA ILE A 95 -10.35 -6.03 3.51
C ILE A 95 -11.54 -6.93 3.18
N ASN A 96 -11.33 -8.24 3.05
CA ASN A 96 -12.40 -9.19 2.79
C ASN A 96 -13.47 -9.19 3.90
N ALA A 97 -13.06 -9.09 5.17
CA ALA A 97 -13.99 -8.99 6.29
C ALA A 97 -14.83 -7.70 6.25
N ARG A 98 -14.23 -6.57 5.86
CA ARG A 98 -14.91 -5.27 5.71
C ARG A 98 -15.88 -5.29 4.52
N LEU A 99 -15.45 -5.85 3.39
CA LEU A 99 -16.31 -6.05 2.20
C LEU A 99 -17.53 -6.92 2.53
N ALA A 100 -17.36 -7.98 3.32
CA ALA A 100 -18.47 -8.83 3.76
C ALA A 100 -19.49 -8.09 4.64
N GLN A 101 -19.09 -6.98 5.27
CA GLN A 101 -19.96 -6.10 6.05
C GLN A 101 -20.57 -4.96 5.21
N GLY A 102 -20.27 -4.91 3.90
CA GLY A 102 -20.77 -3.89 2.98
C GLY A 102 -19.96 -2.60 2.95
N GLU A 103 -18.81 -2.55 3.63
CA GLU A 103 -17.87 -1.43 3.50
C GLU A 103 -17.27 -1.38 2.08
N ARG A 104 -16.83 -0.19 1.70
CA ARG A 104 -16.17 0.09 0.42
C ARG A 104 -14.92 0.95 0.70
N PRO A 105 -13.96 1.01 -0.24
CA PRO A 105 -12.89 2.00 -0.18
C PRO A 105 -13.47 3.41 -0.02
#